data_AF-A0A3B1KLE1-F1
#
_entry.id   AF-A0A3B1KLE1-F1
#
_cell.length_a   1.000
_cell.length_b   1.000
_cell.length_c   1.000
_cell.angle_alpha   90.00
_cell.angle_beta   90.00
_cell.angle_gamma   90.00
#
_symmetry.space_group_name_H-M   'P 1'
#
loop_
_entity.id
_entity.type
_entity.pdbx_description
1 polymer ?
#
loop_
_entity_poly.entity_id
_entity_poly.type
_entity_poly.pdbx_seq_one_letter_code
_entity_poly.pdbx_strand_id
1 'polypeptide(L)'
;IGFWIVISNDGKLTLRSADNSDAGVYRCIATNYLDADVLSFRVTVLSPDVEEEEVNGVKLSRSVGESLRLDCEETSSPQASVQWILPDHTVMVKVKVTPGGTLIIQQVSTFDRGHYKCMASNPAGIDTATVRLHVVAAPPALHSNTAKRGLSAVWLGNLFIFTVLLMAALDPTSFGPFQVAMS
;
A
#
# COMPACT_ATOMS: atom_id res chain seq x y z
N ILE A 1 34.98 18.65 3.84
CA ILE A 1 34.95 17.46 4.72
C ILE A 1 33.66 17.58 5.51
N GLY A 2 32.69 16.72 5.24
CA GLY A 2 31.33 16.85 5.78
C GLY A 2 31.26 16.56 7.28
N PHE A 3 30.29 17.17 7.97
CA PHE A 3 30.07 17.01 9.42
C PHE A 3 29.60 15.59 9.84
N TRP A 4 29.49 14.65 8.90
CA TRP A 4 29.04 13.28 9.15
C TRP A 4 30.18 12.28 9.36
N ILE A 5 31.43 12.62 9.05
CA ILE A 5 32.59 11.76 9.27
C ILE A 5 33.37 12.26 10.49
N VAL A 6 33.53 11.40 11.50
CA VAL A 6 34.31 11.67 12.70
C VAL A 6 35.42 10.64 12.81
N ILE A 7 36.67 11.10 12.88
CA ILE A 7 37.84 10.25 13.15
C ILE A 7 38.32 10.55 14.56
N SER A 8 38.32 9.54 15.41
CA SER A 8 38.82 9.62 16.78
C SER A 8 40.32 9.38 16.85
N ASN A 9 40.98 9.88 17.90
CA ASN A 9 42.42 9.74 18.12
C ASN A 9 42.87 8.28 18.36
N ASP A 10 41.93 7.37 18.64
CA ASP A 10 42.17 5.92 18.75
C ASP A 10 42.10 5.19 17.39
N GLY A 11 41.98 5.92 16.29
CA GLY A 11 41.87 5.35 14.94
C GLY A 11 40.45 4.90 14.58
N LYS A 12 39.43 5.21 15.39
CA LYS A 12 38.04 4.88 15.09
C LYS A 12 37.44 5.86 14.09
N LEU A 13 36.98 5.34 12.95
CA LEU A 13 36.13 6.05 12.00
C LEU A 13 34.65 5.87 12.36
N THR A 14 33.92 6.97 12.49
CA THR A 14 32.47 6.97 12.71
C THR A 14 31.80 7.76 11.58
N LEU A 15 30.91 7.09 10.86
CA LEU A 15 29.99 7.70 9.88
C LEU A 15 28.65 7.93 10.57
N ARG A 16 28.17 9.17 10.61
CA ARG A 16 26.86 9.54 11.16
C ARG A 16 25.85 9.64 10.02
N SER A 17 24.71 8.97 10.16
CA SER A 17 23.66 8.97 9.13
C SER A 17 24.19 8.53 7.75
N ALA A 18 24.89 7.39 7.73
CA ALA A 18 25.47 6.85 6.51
C ALA A 18 24.37 6.47 5.50
N ASP A 19 24.58 6.78 4.23
CA ASP A 19 23.68 6.41 3.14
C ASP A 19 24.38 5.51 2.11
N ASN A 20 23.65 5.06 1.08
CA ASN A 20 24.20 4.17 0.05
C ASN A 20 25.41 4.79 -0.71
N SER A 21 25.59 6.12 -0.69
CA SER A 21 26.75 6.79 -1.29
C SER A 21 28.01 6.70 -0.43
N ASP A 22 27.89 6.41 0.87
CA ASP A 22 29.02 6.17 1.76
C ASP A 22 29.57 4.74 1.64
N ALA A 23 28.91 3.85 0.87
CA ALA A 23 29.41 2.51 0.60
C ALA A 23 30.66 2.56 -0.29
N GLY A 24 31.71 1.82 0.07
CA GLY A 24 32.98 1.90 -0.64
C GLY A 24 34.13 1.17 0.02
N VAL A 25 35.33 1.34 -0.54
CA VAL A 25 36.56 0.83 0.07
C VAL A 25 37.20 1.93 0.90
N TYR A 26 37.28 1.70 2.20
CA TYR A 26 37.92 2.59 3.15
C TYR A 26 39.34 2.11 3.42
N ARG A 27 40.27 3.05 3.57
CA ARG A 27 41.68 2.78 3.80
C ARG A 27 42.14 3.49 5.06
N CYS A 28 42.62 2.72 6.03
CA CYS A 28 43.34 3.24 7.18
C CYS A 28 44.83 3.28 6.82
N ILE A 29 45.45 4.45 6.96
CA ILE A 29 46.87 4.67 6.62
C ILE A 29 47.59 5.04 7.91
N ALA A 30 48.47 4.16 8.38
CA ALA A 30 49.35 4.41 9.51
C ALA A 30 50.71 4.86 8.98
N THR A 31 51.13 6.08 9.32
CA THR A 31 52.40 6.64 8.84
C THR A 31 53.36 6.88 9.98
N ASN A 32 54.65 6.63 9.74
CA ASN A 32 55.75 7.04 10.59
C ASN A 32 56.79 7.82 9.74
N TYR A 33 57.83 8.38 10.37
CA TYR A 33 58.86 9.20 9.70
C TYR A 33 59.65 8.48 8.58
N LEU A 34 59.49 7.16 8.43
CA LEU A 34 60.16 6.35 7.41
C LEU A 34 59.22 5.62 6.44
N ASP A 35 57.99 5.29 6.84
CA ASP A 35 57.14 4.39 6.07
C ASP A 35 55.64 4.57 6.38
N ALA A 36 54.79 4.02 5.51
CA ALA A 36 53.35 4.02 5.63
C ALA A 36 52.79 2.60 5.41
N ASP A 37 52.05 2.09 6.40
CA ASP A 37 51.28 0.86 6.27
C ASP A 37 49.80 1.18 5.99
N VAL A 38 49.16 0.36 5.16
CA VAL A 38 47.80 0.62 4.65
C VAL A 38 46.90 -0.59 4.79
N LEU A 39 45.86 -0.46 5.62
CA LEU A 39 44.81 -1.46 5.75
C LEU A 39 43.57 -1.03 4.97
N SER A 40 43.06 -1.88 4.09
CA SER A 40 41.86 -1.59 3.27
C SER A 40 40.72 -2.53 3.64
N PHE A 41 39.51 -2.00 3.80
CA PHE A 41 38.29 -2.77 4.07
C PHE A 41 37.10 -2.22 3.27
N ARG A 42 36.19 -3.10 2.89
CA ARG A 42 34.96 -2.74 2.16
C ARG A 42 33.84 -2.49 3.16
N VAL A 43 33.23 -1.31 3.05
CA VAL A 43 32.03 -0.92 3.81
C VAL A 43 30.84 -0.98 2.87
N THR A 44 29.80 -1.69 3.28
CA THR A 44 28.48 -1.70 2.63
C THR A 44 27.51 -1.03 3.58
N VAL A 45 26.71 -0.11 3.07
CA VAL A 45 25.61 0.48 3.83
C VAL A 45 24.36 -0.34 3.54
N LEU A 46 23.67 -0.72 4.60
CA LEU A 46 22.43 -1.47 4.54
C LEU A 46 21.29 -0.46 4.68
N SER A 47 20.20 -0.67 3.96
CA SER A 47 18.99 0.13 4.08
C SER A 47 17.78 -0.80 4.06
N PRO A 48 16.71 -0.48 4.80
CA PRO A 48 15.41 -1.05 4.49
C PRO A 48 15.05 -0.60 3.08
N ASP A 49 14.58 -1.54 2.27
CA ASP A 49 14.12 -1.29 0.91
C ASP A 49 12.70 -1.81 0.84
N VAL A 50 11.76 -0.89 0.70
CA VAL A 50 10.37 -1.19 0.39
C VAL A 50 10.15 -0.79 -1.05
N GLU A 51 9.82 -1.76 -1.90
CA GLU A 51 9.44 -1.41 -3.26
C GLU A 51 8.20 -0.52 -3.19
N GLU A 52 8.36 0.73 -3.63
CA GLU A 52 7.22 1.54 -3.99
C GLU A 52 6.56 0.83 -5.17
N GLU A 53 5.56 0.00 -4.89
CA GLU A 53 4.49 -0.26 -5.85
C GLU A 53 3.77 1.08 -6.07
N GLU A 54 4.42 1.98 -6.80
CA GLU A 54 3.72 2.80 -7.77
C GLU A 54 3.13 1.77 -8.73
N VAL A 55 1.94 1.26 -8.40
CA VAL A 55 1.19 0.29 -9.19
C VAL A 55 0.91 0.95 -10.53
N ASN A 56 1.88 1.04 -11.45
CA ASN A 56 1.79 1.54 -12.82
C ASN A 56 0.78 2.68 -13.08
N GLY A 57 0.69 3.71 -12.23
CA GLY A 57 -0.34 4.75 -12.35
C GLY A 57 -1.81 4.24 -12.31
N VAL A 58 -2.02 2.98 -11.94
CA VAL A 58 -3.31 2.33 -11.70
C VAL A 58 -3.76 2.72 -10.30
N LYS A 59 -4.60 3.75 -10.24
CA LYS A 59 -5.40 4.07 -9.05
C LYS A 59 -6.03 2.81 -8.47
N LEU A 60 -5.53 2.33 -7.34
CA LEU A 60 -6.11 1.19 -6.64
C LEU A 60 -7.54 1.53 -6.25
N SER A 61 -8.49 0.92 -6.94
CA SER A 61 -9.92 1.18 -6.78
C SER A 61 -10.62 -0.07 -6.24
N ARG A 62 -11.46 0.11 -5.23
CA ARG A 62 -12.30 -0.95 -4.64
C ARG A 62 -13.73 -0.49 -4.51
N SER A 63 -14.66 -1.42 -4.72
CA SER A 63 -16.08 -1.16 -4.53
C SER A 63 -16.44 -1.20 -3.05
N VAL A 64 -17.44 -0.42 -2.63
CA VAL A 64 -17.98 -0.52 -1.27
C VAL A 64 -18.41 -1.96 -0.97
N GLY A 65 -18.00 -2.50 0.18
CA GLY A 65 -18.31 -3.85 0.63
C GLY A 65 -17.30 -4.92 0.19
N GLU A 66 -16.39 -4.63 -0.73
CA GLU A 66 -15.32 -5.55 -1.11
C GLU A 66 -14.25 -5.66 -0.01
N SER A 67 -13.40 -6.69 -0.10
CA SER A 67 -12.19 -6.79 0.73
C SER A 67 -10.98 -6.26 -0.04
N LEU A 68 -10.12 -5.52 0.65
CA LEU A 68 -8.86 -5.02 0.14
C LEU A 68 -7.69 -5.81 0.73
N ARG A 69 -6.70 -6.10 -0.11
CA ARG A 69 -5.39 -6.64 0.26
C ARG A 69 -4.32 -5.71 -0.31
N LEU A 70 -3.38 -5.32 0.54
CA LEU A 70 -2.23 -4.51 0.22
C LEU A 70 -0.99 -5.26 0.72
N ASP A 71 -0.19 -5.75 -0.22
CA ASP A 71 1.07 -6.39 0.10
C ASP A 71 2.15 -5.31 0.24
N CYS A 72 3.11 -5.55 1.13
CA CYS A 72 4.28 -4.72 1.29
C CYS A 72 5.49 -5.61 1.09
N GLU A 73 6.13 -5.49 -0.07
CA GLU A 73 7.29 -6.29 -0.43
C GLU A 73 8.55 -5.62 0.13
N GLU A 74 9.20 -6.33 1.05
CA GLU A 74 10.39 -5.88 1.77
C GLU A 74 11.52 -6.84 1.48
N THR A 75 12.57 -6.35 0.83
CA THR A 75 13.72 -7.15 0.38
C THR A 75 14.98 -6.88 1.20
N SER A 76 14.82 -6.22 2.35
CA SER A 76 15.95 -5.63 3.05
C SER A 76 16.84 -6.65 3.76
N SER A 77 18.13 -6.31 3.86
CA SER A 77 19.12 -7.06 4.61
C SER A 77 19.86 -6.11 5.54
N PRO A 78 19.74 -6.24 6.88
CA PRO A 78 19.02 -7.27 7.62
C PRO A 78 17.49 -7.10 7.50
N GLN A 79 16.76 -8.20 7.62
CA GLN A 79 15.29 -8.22 7.52
C GLN A 79 14.66 -7.13 8.41
N ALA A 80 13.78 -6.34 7.82
CA ALA A 80 13.08 -5.26 8.49
C ALA A 80 11.77 -5.72 9.12
N SER A 81 11.33 -4.97 10.13
CA SER A 81 9.99 -5.07 10.68
C SER A 81 9.04 -4.16 9.91
N VAL A 82 7.93 -4.72 9.43
CA VAL A 82 6.92 -4.00 8.64
C VAL A 82 5.78 -3.50 9.52
N GLN A 83 5.42 -2.23 9.36
CA GLN A 83 4.29 -1.58 10.02
C GLN A 83 3.46 -0.77 9.03
N TRP A 84 2.15 -0.66 9.28
CA TRP A 84 1.23 0.11 8.44
C TRP A 84 0.75 1.36 9.15
N ILE A 85 0.83 2.48 8.43
CA ILE A 85 0.26 3.77 8.80
C ILE A 85 -1.02 3.94 7.97
N LEU A 86 -2.15 4.04 8.67
CA LEU A 86 -3.48 4.11 8.06
C LEU A 86 -4.01 5.55 8.11
N PRO A 87 -4.93 5.94 7.20
CA PRO A 87 -5.69 7.19 7.33
C PRO A 87 -6.49 7.27 8.64
N ASP A 88 -6.61 8.46 9.21
CA ASP A 88 -7.28 8.72 10.51
C ASP A 88 -8.72 8.17 10.61
N HIS A 89 -9.43 8.10 9.49
CA HIS A 89 -10.83 7.64 9.43
C HIS A 89 -10.98 6.12 9.26
N THR A 90 -9.87 5.39 9.19
CA THR A 90 -9.89 3.93 9.00
C THR A 90 -10.40 3.24 10.26
N VAL A 91 -11.44 2.42 10.12
CA VAL A 91 -11.96 1.66 11.26
C VAL A 91 -11.04 0.47 11.55
N MET A 92 -10.32 0.51 12.67
CA MET A 92 -9.30 -0.51 13.02
C MET A 92 -9.87 -1.94 13.16
N VAL A 93 -11.14 -2.09 13.56
CA VAL A 93 -11.77 -3.41 13.81
C VAL A 93 -11.85 -4.29 12.56
N LYS A 94 -11.92 -3.69 11.37
CA LYS A 94 -11.96 -4.40 10.09
C LYS A 94 -10.58 -4.60 9.44
N VAL A 95 -9.52 -4.17 10.14
CA VAL A 95 -8.15 -4.18 9.64
C VAL A 95 -7.36 -5.32 10.28
N LYS A 96 -6.61 -6.06 9.47
CA LYS A 96 -5.69 -7.11 9.94
C LYS A 96 -4.38 -7.01 9.17
N VAL A 97 -3.26 -7.09 9.89
CA VAL A 97 -1.91 -7.21 9.29
C VAL A 97 -1.42 -8.65 9.47
N THR A 98 -0.94 -9.28 8.41
CA THR A 98 -0.37 -10.63 8.48
C THR A 98 1.09 -10.58 8.98
N PRO A 99 1.66 -11.70 9.45
CA PRO A 99 3.08 -11.75 9.82
C PRO A 99 4.03 -11.40 8.67
N GLY A 100 3.59 -11.59 7.42
CA GLY A 100 4.35 -11.22 6.22
C GLY A 100 4.16 -9.77 5.77
N GLY A 101 3.54 -8.91 6.59
CA GLY A 101 3.39 -7.49 6.28
C GLY A 101 2.20 -7.14 5.37
N THR A 102 1.35 -8.10 4.97
CA THR A 102 0.14 -7.81 4.18
C THR A 102 -0.94 -7.14 5.05
N LEU A 103 -1.44 -5.99 4.60
CA LEU A 103 -2.61 -5.32 5.18
C LEU A 103 -3.90 -5.80 4.50
N ILE A 104 -4.87 -6.21 5.32
CA ILE A 104 -6.18 -6.68 4.90
C ILE A 104 -7.25 -5.78 5.51
N ILE A 105 -8.13 -5.23 4.67
CA ILE A 105 -9.30 -4.45 5.10
C ILE A 105 -10.57 -5.16 4.60
N GLN A 106 -11.45 -5.54 5.51
CA GLN A 106 -12.72 -6.18 5.17
C GLN A 106 -13.83 -5.14 5.02
N GLN A 107 -14.74 -5.32 4.06
CA GLN A 107 -15.89 -4.44 3.86
C GLN A 107 -15.48 -2.96 3.73
N VAL A 108 -14.76 -2.66 2.66
CA VAL A 108 -14.30 -1.30 2.34
C VAL A 108 -15.49 -0.34 2.31
N SER A 109 -15.34 0.82 2.94
CA SER A 109 -16.31 1.92 2.93
C SER A 109 -15.70 3.19 2.36
N THR A 110 -16.54 4.17 2.05
CA THR A 110 -16.08 5.48 1.54
C THR A 110 -15.13 6.22 2.49
N PHE A 111 -15.17 5.89 3.78
CA PHE A 111 -14.29 6.46 4.81
C PHE A 111 -12.87 5.86 4.80
N ASP A 112 -12.68 4.70 4.17
CA ASP A 112 -11.35 4.08 4.04
C ASP A 112 -10.53 4.72 2.92
N ARG A 113 -11.09 5.66 2.14
CA ARG A 113 -10.30 6.35 1.11
C ARG A 113 -9.14 7.08 1.78
N GLY A 114 -7.96 7.01 1.19
CA GLY A 114 -6.81 7.74 1.72
C GLY A 114 -5.48 7.17 1.25
N HIS A 115 -4.42 7.63 1.91
CA HIS A 115 -3.07 7.14 1.68
C HIS A 115 -2.71 6.16 2.80
N TYR A 116 -2.45 4.93 2.41
CA TYR A 116 -1.92 3.88 3.28
C TYR A 116 -0.42 3.84 3.07
N LYS A 117 0.35 3.84 4.16
CA LYS A 117 1.81 3.77 4.08
C LYS A 117 2.32 2.50 4.73
N CYS A 118 3.13 1.76 4.01
CA CYS A 118 3.95 0.72 4.59
C CYS A 118 5.28 1.34 5.05
N MET A 119 5.72 0.98 6.25
CA MET A 119 6.98 1.41 6.83
C MET A 119 7.79 0.17 7.23
N ALA A 120 8.96 0.01 6.62
CA ALA A 120 9.93 -1.02 7.00
C ALA A 120 11.03 -0.40 7.85
N SER A 121 11.32 -1.00 9.00
CA SER A 121 12.37 -0.55 9.91
C SER A 121 13.32 -1.69 10.26
N ASN A 122 14.61 -1.46 10.03
CA ASN A 122 15.69 -2.35 10.44
C ASN A 122 16.78 -1.54 11.20
N PRO A 123 17.83 -2.19 11.75
CA PRO A 123 18.91 -1.47 12.44
C PRO A 123 19.67 -0.46 11.58
N ALA A 124 19.52 -0.55 10.25
CA ALA A 124 20.21 0.30 9.31
C ALA A 124 19.42 1.56 8.94
N GLY A 125 18.10 1.56 9.14
CA GLY A 125 17.27 2.73 8.91
C GLY A 125 15.77 2.45 8.90
N ILE A 126 15.03 3.37 8.26
CA ILE A 126 13.59 3.28 8.03
C ILE A 126 13.34 3.68 6.58
N ASP A 127 12.49 2.94 5.89
CA ASP A 127 12.02 3.23 4.54
C ASP A 127 10.50 3.08 4.45
N THR A 128 9.87 3.79 3.52
CA THR A 128 8.41 3.88 3.43
C THR A 128 7.88 3.89 2.01
N ALA A 129 6.87 3.07 1.74
CA ALA A 129 6.09 3.10 0.51
C ALA A 129 4.66 3.58 0.77
N THR A 130 4.08 4.35 -0.16
CA THR A 130 2.72 4.92 -0.01
C THR A 130 1.81 4.49 -1.15
N VAL A 131 0.62 3.97 -0.82
CA VAL A 131 -0.44 3.62 -1.78
C VAL A 131 -1.71 4.42 -1.51
N ARG A 132 -2.37 4.90 -2.57
CA ARG A 132 -3.63 5.66 -2.48
C ARG A 132 -4.84 4.79 -2.83
N LEU A 133 -5.75 4.62 -1.87
CA LEU A 133 -7.01 3.90 -2.08
C LEU A 133 -8.12 4.83 -2.58
N HIS A 134 -8.73 4.44 -3.70
CA HIS A 134 -9.98 4.99 -4.20
C HIS A 134 -11.13 4.02 -3.91
N VAL A 135 -12.27 4.56 -3.48
CA VAL A 135 -13.47 3.78 -3.19
C VAL A 135 -14.58 4.21 -4.12
N VAL A 136 -15.15 3.26 -4.85
CA VAL A 136 -16.26 3.45 -5.79
C VAL A 136 -17.53 2.77 -5.27
N ALA A 137 -18.69 3.22 -5.72
CA ALA A 137 -19.95 2.57 -5.38
C ALA A 137 -19.97 1.12 -5.87
N ALA A 138 -20.63 0.23 -5.12
CA ALA A 138 -20.84 -1.13 -5.57
C ALA A 138 -21.70 -1.18 -6.83
N PRO A 139 -21.41 -2.08 -7.79
CA PRO A 139 -22.28 -2.26 -8.95
C PRO A 139 -23.67 -2.69 -8.49
N PRO A 140 -24.74 -2.24 -9.18
CA PRO A 140 -26.10 -2.63 -8.84
C PRO A 140 -26.29 -4.14 -9.00
N ALA A 141 -26.64 -4.82 -7.91
CA ALA A 141 -27.01 -6.23 -7.94
C ALA A 141 -28.53 -6.38 -8.13
N LEU A 142 -28.93 -7.03 -9.22
CA LEU A 142 -30.29 -7.49 -9.41
C LEU A 142 -30.52 -8.71 -8.51
N HIS A 143 -31.24 -8.52 -7.42
CA HIS A 143 -31.66 -9.62 -6.58
C HIS A 143 -32.95 -10.20 -7.17
N SER A 144 -32.90 -11.42 -7.72
CA SER A 144 -34.13 -12.15 -8.03
C SER A 144 -34.76 -12.58 -6.71
N ASN A 145 -35.68 -11.78 -6.18
CA ASN A 145 -36.52 -12.25 -5.09
C ASN A 145 -37.40 -13.37 -5.64
N THR A 146 -36.99 -14.62 -5.46
CA THR A 146 -37.88 -15.80 -5.54
C THR A 146 -38.85 -15.83 -4.35
N ALA A 147 -39.21 -14.65 -3.82
CA ALA A 147 -40.30 -14.41 -2.90
C ALA A 147 -41.31 -13.54 -3.65
N LYS A 148 -42.38 -14.20 -4.11
CA LYS A 148 -43.57 -13.61 -4.72
C LYS A 148 -43.94 -12.26 -4.08
N ARG A 149 -43.79 -11.17 -4.84
CA ARG A 149 -44.70 -9.99 -4.97
C ARG A 149 -43.91 -8.79 -5.50
N GLY A 150 -44.15 -8.42 -6.77
CA GLY A 150 -43.66 -7.16 -7.33
C GLY A 150 -43.41 -7.14 -8.85
N LEU A 151 -43.30 -8.31 -9.51
CA LEU A 151 -43.34 -8.36 -10.96
C LEU A 151 -44.80 -8.19 -11.40
N SER A 152 -45.20 -6.96 -11.72
CA SER A 152 -46.44 -6.72 -12.46
C SER A 152 -46.11 -6.85 -13.94
N ALA A 153 -46.42 -8.00 -14.51
CA ALA A 153 -46.44 -8.18 -15.96
C ALA A 153 -47.89 -7.97 -16.41
N VAL A 154 -48.15 -6.87 -17.13
CA VAL A 154 -49.47 -6.61 -17.69
C VAL A 154 -49.41 -6.86 -19.18
N TRP A 155 -50.29 -7.72 -19.66
CA TRP A 155 -50.47 -7.99 -21.09
C TRP A 155 -51.56 -7.06 -21.62
N LEU A 156 -51.17 -6.03 -22.37
CA LEU A 156 -52.10 -5.13 -23.08
C LEU A 156 -51.97 -5.39 -24.58
N GLY A 157 -52.59 -6.47 -25.07
CA GLY A 157 -52.49 -6.85 -26.48
C GLY A 157 -51.04 -7.10 -26.88
N ASN A 158 -50.47 -6.26 -27.75
CA ASN A 158 -49.12 -6.42 -28.28
C ASN A 158 -48.00 -5.82 -27.41
N LEU A 159 -48.32 -5.26 -26.24
CA LEU A 159 -47.34 -4.58 -25.38
C LEU A 159 -47.06 -5.41 -24.12
N PHE A 160 -45.80 -5.81 -23.95
CA PHE A 160 -45.30 -6.48 -22.75
C PHE A 160 -44.63 -5.43 -21.84
N ILE A 161 -45.29 -5.07 -20.73
CA ILE A 161 -44.73 -4.15 -19.74
C ILE A 161 -44.28 -4.97 -18.52
N PHE A 162 -43.00 -4.86 -18.16
CA PHE A 162 -42.47 -5.40 -16.91
C PHE A 162 -41.92 -4.25 -16.05
N THR A 163 -42.35 -4.18 -14.79
CA THR A 163 -41.82 -3.22 -13.81
C THR A 163 -40.92 -3.95 -12.82
N VAL A 164 -39.65 -3.53 -12.73
CA VAL A 164 -38.72 -3.98 -11.69
C VAL A 164 -38.67 -2.93 -10.60
N LEU A 165 -39.18 -3.24 -9.41
CA LEU A 165 -39.01 -2.38 -8.24
C LEU A 165 -37.60 -2.65 -7.67
N LEU A 166 -36.62 -1.82 -8.02
CA LEU A 166 -35.29 -1.90 -7.41
C LEU A 166 -35.38 -1.33 -5.98
N MET A 167 -35.14 -2.16 -4.96
CA MET A 167 -34.82 -1.64 -3.63
C MET A 167 -33.37 -1.16 -3.65
N ALA A 168 -33.15 0.06 -4.15
CA ALA A 168 -31.84 0.70 -4.10
C ALA A 168 -31.67 1.40 -2.74
N ALA A 169 -30.64 1.03 -1.98
CA ALA A 169 -30.24 1.72 -0.76
C ALA A 169 -29.41 3.00 -1.02
N LEU A 170 -29.44 3.57 -2.23
CA LEU A 170 -28.67 4.77 -2.61
C LEU A 170 -29.42 5.64 -3.64
N ASP A 171 -29.02 6.92 -3.67
CA ASP A 171 -29.59 8.05 -4.44
C ASP A 171 -29.90 7.70 -5.92
N PRO A 172 -31.15 7.92 -6.39
CA PRO A 172 -31.58 7.63 -7.76
C PRO A 172 -30.82 8.38 -8.88
N THR A 173 -30.02 9.40 -8.55
CA THR A 173 -29.20 10.14 -9.53
C THR A 173 -27.94 9.41 -10.01
N SER A 174 -27.59 8.27 -9.39
CA SER A 174 -26.36 7.52 -9.67
C SER A 174 -26.46 6.50 -10.81
N PHE A 175 -27.63 6.32 -11.42
CA PHE A 175 -27.87 5.31 -12.46
C PHE A 175 -27.90 5.93 -13.87
N GLY A 176 -27.12 5.36 -14.79
CA GLY A 176 -27.24 5.62 -16.23
C GLY A 176 -28.47 4.94 -16.85
N PRO A 177 -28.75 5.16 -18.14
CA PRO A 177 -29.90 4.54 -18.82
C PRO A 177 -29.79 3.00 -18.78
N PHE A 178 -30.85 2.34 -18.31
CA PHE A 178 -30.92 0.87 -18.28
C PHE A 178 -30.96 0.32 -19.71
N GLN A 179 -30.06 -0.63 -20.00
CA GLN A 179 -30.07 -1.41 -21.24
C GLN A 179 -30.72 -2.76 -20.96
N VAL A 180 -31.80 -3.09 -21.67
CA VAL A 180 -32.47 -4.39 -21.58
C VAL A 180 -32.09 -5.16 -22.84
N ALA A 181 -31.41 -6.30 -22.69
CA ALA A 181 -31.11 -7.21 -23.78
C ALA A 181 -32.07 -8.41 -23.74
N MET A 182 -32.66 -8.77 -24.87
CA MET A 182 -33.44 -9.99 -25.05
C MET A 182 -32.52 -11.07 -25.63
N SER A 183 -32.57 -12.30 -25.09
CA SER A 183 -31.91 -13.49 -25.67
C SER A 183 -32.78 -14.16 -26.71
#